data_AF-A0A235HBT0-F1
#
_entry.id   AF-A0A235HBT0-F1
#
_cell.length_a   1.000
_cell.length_b   1.000
_cell.length_c   1.000
_cell.angle_alpha   90.00
_cell.angle_beta   90.00
_cell.angle_gamma   90.00
#
_symmetry.space_group_name_H-M   'P 1'
#
loop_
_entity.id
_entity.type
_entity.pdbx_description
1 polymer ?
#
loop_
_entity_poly.entity_id
_entity_poly.type
_entity_poly.pdbx_seq_one_letter_code
_entity_poly.pdbx_strand_id
1 'polypeptide(L)'
;MARDPREVMEYDVLVVGAGPSGLSAAIRLKQLANEAGQELSVCVVEKGSEVGAHLLSGAVFEPHALDELIPDWKDKGAPLTTPAREDRFLYLTETKALKSPFTPPQMHNHGNYIISLGNLARWMAGQAEELGVEIYPGFAAAEVLYDDGGAVKGVATGDMGIGKDGEKTANYTPGMELHAKQTIFAEGCRGSLTKTLFERFNLRDGVDPQ
;
A
#
# COMPACT_ATOMS: atom_id res chain seq x y z
N MET A 1 0.62 -31.12 -11.25
CA MET A 1 1.62 -30.90 -12.31
C MET A 1 2.76 -30.11 -11.69
N ALA A 2 4.01 -30.50 -11.93
CA ALA A 2 5.15 -29.71 -11.48
C ALA A 2 5.03 -28.32 -12.14
N ARG A 3 5.04 -27.26 -11.34
CA ARG A 3 5.10 -25.89 -11.86
C ARG A 3 6.46 -25.68 -12.51
N ASP A 4 6.50 -24.87 -13.58
CA ASP A 4 7.77 -24.45 -14.15
C ASP A 4 8.59 -23.71 -13.09
N PRO A 5 9.93 -23.84 -13.11
CA PRO A 5 10.78 -23.11 -12.18
C PRO A 5 10.56 -21.60 -12.34
N ARG A 6 10.27 -20.93 -11.22
CA ARG A 6 10.14 -19.48 -11.13
C ARG A 6 11.50 -18.87 -10.77
N GLU A 7 11.80 -17.70 -11.30
CA GLU A 7 12.91 -16.90 -10.80
C GLU A 7 12.62 -16.46 -9.36
N VAL A 8 13.67 -16.37 -8.54
CA VAL A 8 13.56 -16.02 -7.12
C VAL A 8 14.42 -14.79 -6.86
N MET A 9 13.84 -13.79 -6.20
CA MET A 9 14.57 -12.68 -5.59
C MET A 9 14.38 -12.70 -4.08
N GLU A 10 15.42 -12.32 -3.34
CA GLU A 10 15.44 -12.34 -1.88
C GLU A 10 15.58 -10.93 -1.32
N TYR A 11 14.77 -10.64 -0.30
CA TYR A 11 14.77 -9.38 0.43
C TYR A 11 14.72 -9.61 1.95
N ASP A 12 15.11 -8.63 2.75
CA ASP A 12 14.88 -8.70 4.19
C ASP A 12 13.41 -8.42 4.51
N VAL A 13 12.83 -7.40 3.86
CA VAL A 13 11.43 -7.04 4.00
C VAL A 13 10.78 -6.86 2.64
N LEU A 14 9.66 -7.53 2.45
CA LEU A 14 8.75 -7.34 1.32
C LEU A 14 7.48 -6.64 1.78
N VAL A 15 7.04 -5.61 1.05
CA VAL A 15 5.79 -4.90 1.28
C VAL A 15 4.88 -5.08 0.07
N VAL A 16 3.66 -5.58 0.30
CA VAL A 16 2.67 -5.81 -0.75
C VAL A 16 1.68 -4.65 -0.77
N GLY A 17 1.88 -3.71 -1.70
CA GLY A 17 1.05 -2.53 -1.93
C GLY A 17 1.79 -1.22 -1.65
N ALA A 18 1.85 -0.34 -2.64
CA ALA A 18 2.44 1.01 -2.53
C ALA A 18 1.39 2.08 -2.18
N GLY A 19 0.49 1.75 -1.24
CA GLY A 19 -0.39 2.72 -0.61
C GLY A 19 0.31 3.51 0.51
N PRO A 20 -0.36 4.49 1.13
CA PRO A 20 0.23 5.29 2.21
C PRO A 20 0.79 4.43 3.34
N SER A 21 0.12 3.35 3.74
CA SER A 21 0.59 2.45 4.80
C SER A 21 1.85 1.68 4.39
N GLY A 22 1.87 1.10 3.19
CA GLY A 22 3.02 0.34 2.68
C GLY A 22 4.25 1.22 2.48
N LEU A 23 4.07 2.39 1.87
CA LEU A 23 5.15 3.37 1.70
C LEU A 23 5.65 3.90 3.03
N SER A 24 4.76 4.18 4.00
CA SER A 24 5.17 4.61 5.34
C SER A 24 6.02 3.56 6.04
N ALA A 25 5.61 2.28 5.97
CA ALA A 25 6.37 1.18 6.55
C ALA A 25 7.76 1.06 5.91
N ALA A 26 7.85 1.09 4.58
CA ALA A 26 9.11 0.99 3.86
C ALA A 26 10.06 2.16 4.19
N ILE A 27 9.56 3.40 4.20
CA ILE A 27 10.30 4.60 4.58
C ILE A 27 10.83 4.46 6.01
N ARG A 28 9.96 4.12 6.98
CA ARG A 28 10.37 4.06 8.38
C ARG A 28 11.39 2.96 8.64
N LEU A 29 11.25 1.80 7.97
CA LEU A 29 12.22 0.71 8.06
C LEU A 29 13.60 1.14 7.56
N LYS A 30 13.68 1.83 6.41
CA LYS A 30 14.96 2.32 5.90
C LYS A 30 15.54 3.45 6.76
N GLN A 31 14.73 4.36 7.29
CA GLN A 31 15.19 5.36 8.25
C GLN A 31 15.84 4.69 9.47
N LEU A 32 15.16 3.74 10.09
CA LEU A 32 15.67 3.02 11.27
C LEU A 32 16.95 2.23 10.96
N ALA A 33 17.00 1.55 9.81
CA ALA A 33 18.18 0.81 9.38
C ALA A 33 19.38 1.76 9.17
N ASN A 34 19.16 2.90 8.51
CA ASN A 34 20.19 3.92 8.28
C ASN A 34 20.68 4.54 9.59
N GLU A 35 19.77 4.86 10.52
CA GLU A 35 20.09 5.35 11.87
C GLU A 35 20.94 4.33 12.65
N ALA A 36 20.66 3.03 12.50
CA ALA A 36 21.40 1.95 13.13
C ALA A 36 22.69 1.55 12.39
N GLY A 37 22.96 2.13 11.21
CA GLY A 37 24.09 1.76 10.36
C GLY A 37 24.01 0.33 9.82
N GLN A 38 22.79 -0.17 9.58
CA GLN A 38 22.51 -1.52 9.10
C GLN A 38 22.04 -1.52 7.65
N GLU A 39 22.56 -2.46 6.86
CA GLU A 39 22.01 -2.73 5.54
C GLU A 39 20.68 -3.49 5.69
N LEU A 40 19.64 -2.98 5.04
CA LEU A 40 18.31 -3.57 5.01
C LEU A 40 17.74 -3.45 3.60
N SER A 41 17.51 -4.60 2.97
CA SER A 41 16.88 -4.68 1.65
C SER A 41 15.35 -4.68 1.80
N VAL A 42 14.71 -3.65 1.24
CA VAL A 42 13.26 -3.45 1.33
C VAL A 42 12.69 -3.34 -0.07
N CYS A 43 11.77 -4.24 -0.41
CA CYS A 43 11.05 -4.27 -1.68
C CYS A 43 9.58 -3.94 -1.47
N VAL A 44 9.02 -3.08 -2.32
CA VAL A 44 7.60 -2.77 -2.38
C VAL A 44 7.07 -3.19 -3.74
N VAL A 45 6.06 -4.06 -3.78
CA VAL A 45 5.36 -4.40 -5.02
C VAL A 45 4.01 -3.71 -5.12
N GLU A 46 3.67 -3.21 -6.30
CA GLU A 46 2.42 -2.51 -6.55
C GLU A 46 1.78 -3.02 -7.85
N LYS A 47 0.47 -3.29 -7.80
CA LYS A 47 -0.29 -3.78 -8.95
C LYS A 47 -0.53 -2.70 -10.01
N GLY A 48 -0.71 -1.45 -9.58
CA GLY A 48 -0.87 -0.31 -10.47
C GLY A 48 0.35 -0.15 -11.37
N SER A 49 0.13 0.24 -12.63
CA SER A 49 1.20 0.48 -13.62
C SER A 49 2.22 1.54 -13.16
N GLU A 50 1.81 2.39 -12.22
CA GLU A 50 2.63 3.32 -11.46
C GLU A 50 2.07 3.44 -10.05
N VAL A 51 2.89 3.91 -9.11
CA VAL A 51 2.42 4.21 -7.74
C VAL A 51 1.30 5.24 -7.81
N GLY A 52 0.22 5.00 -7.06
CA GLY A 52 -0.93 5.89 -6.99
C GLY A 52 -1.99 5.69 -8.08
N ALA A 53 -1.72 4.89 -9.14
CA ALA A 53 -2.70 4.64 -10.22
C ALA A 53 -4.00 3.97 -9.73
N HIS A 54 -3.93 3.18 -8.65
CA HIS A 54 -5.07 2.50 -8.05
C HIS A 54 -5.53 3.11 -6.72
N LEU A 55 -4.95 4.23 -6.28
CA LEU A 55 -5.39 4.90 -5.06
C LEU A 55 -6.59 5.81 -5.34
N LEU A 56 -7.69 5.53 -4.65
CA LEU A 56 -8.93 6.27 -4.76
C LEU A 56 -9.36 6.79 -3.39
N SER A 57 -9.50 8.12 -3.26
CA SER A 57 -10.01 8.77 -2.06
C SER A 57 -10.47 10.20 -2.38
N GLY A 58 -11.48 10.70 -1.65
CA GLY A 58 -11.83 12.13 -1.63
C GLY A 58 -11.00 12.95 -0.64
N ALA A 59 -9.80 12.47 -0.33
CA ALA A 59 -9.00 12.72 0.87
C ALA A 59 -9.01 14.16 1.42
N VAL A 60 -9.47 14.26 2.67
CA VAL A 60 -9.05 15.30 3.61
C VAL A 60 -8.04 14.64 4.55
N PHE A 61 -6.80 15.11 4.50
CA PHE A 61 -5.64 14.50 5.11
C PHE A 61 -5.24 15.24 6.38
N GLU A 62 -5.22 14.51 7.48
CA GLU A 62 -4.69 14.96 8.76
C GLU A 62 -3.17 14.70 8.77
N PRO A 63 -2.32 15.73 8.96
CA PRO A 63 -0.89 15.62 8.68
C PRO A 63 -0.06 14.92 9.76
N HIS A 64 -0.57 14.65 10.96
CA HIS A 64 0.23 14.20 12.11
C HIS A 64 1.15 13.02 11.81
N ALA A 65 0.64 11.95 11.17
CA ALA A 65 1.45 10.78 10.84
C ALA A 65 2.56 11.10 9.83
N LEU A 66 2.34 12.06 8.93
CA LEU A 66 3.36 12.54 8.01
C LEU A 66 4.36 13.48 8.71
N ASP A 67 3.91 14.30 9.66
CA ASP A 67 4.76 15.11 10.52
C ASP A 67 5.71 14.23 11.34
N GLU A 68 5.26 13.06 11.80
CA GLU A 68 6.12 12.09 12.49
C GLU A 68 7.10 11.38 11.55
N LEU A 69 6.64 10.97 10.36
CA LEU A 69 7.43 10.17 9.43
C LEU A 69 8.48 11.00 8.66
N ILE A 70 8.10 12.20 8.21
CA ILE A 70 8.95 13.11 7.43
C ILE A 70 8.68 14.54 7.93
N PRO A 71 9.26 14.97 9.07
CA PRO A 71 8.94 16.26 9.70
C PRO A 71 9.18 17.48 8.79
N ASP A 72 10.07 17.36 7.82
CA ASP A 72 10.46 18.37 6.83
C ASP A 72 9.74 18.20 5.48
N TRP A 73 8.60 17.51 5.44
CA TRP A 73 7.84 17.23 4.20
C TRP A 73 7.48 18.49 3.40
N LYS A 74 7.31 19.64 4.07
CA LYS A 74 7.03 20.94 3.42
C LYS A 74 8.20 21.39 2.56
N ASP A 75 9.41 21.31 3.11
CA ASP A 75 10.64 21.72 2.43
C ASP A 75 11.01 20.73 1.32
N LYS A 76 10.63 19.46 1.49
CA LYS A 76 10.72 18.38 0.48
C LYS A 76 9.62 18.41 -0.58
N GLY A 77 8.72 19.41 -0.55
CA GLY A 77 7.74 19.65 -1.61
C GLY A 77 6.58 18.65 -1.65
N ALA A 78 6.15 18.10 -0.51
CA ALA A 78 4.97 17.22 -0.49
C ALA A 78 3.73 17.95 -1.04
N PRO A 79 2.83 17.25 -1.75
CA PRO A 79 1.71 17.87 -2.48
C PRO A 79 0.52 18.26 -1.59
N LEU A 80 0.78 18.75 -0.37
CA LEU A 80 -0.22 19.22 0.61
C LEU A 80 -0.37 20.75 0.48
N THR A 81 -0.96 21.21 -0.63
CA THR A 81 -1.00 22.64 -0.98
C THR A 81 -2.33 23.33 -0.67
N THR A 82 -3.39 22.57 -0.38
CA THR A 82 -4.75 23.11 -0.18
C THR A 82 -5.21 22.89 1.26
N PRO A 83 -5.02 23.85 2.19
CA PRO A 83 -5.52 23.72 3.55
C PRO A 83 -7.05 23.75 3.59
N ALA A 84 -7.65 22.89 4.42
CA ALA A 84 -9.08 22.90 4.69
C ALA A 84 -9.45 24.14 5.54
N ARG A 85 -10.38 24.97 5.04
CA ARG A 85 -10.72 26.27 5.66
C ARG A 85 -12.12 26.32 6.24
N GLU A 86 -13.08 25.68 5.59
CA GLU A 86 -14.48 25.68 6.02
C GLU A 86 -15.05 24.26 5.89
N ASP A 87 -15.66 23.79 6.98
CA ASP A 87 -16.45 22.57 7.00
C ASP A 87 -17.94 22.88 6.87
N ARG A 88 -18.64 22.13 6.02
CA ARG A 88 -20.10 22.23 5.84
C ARG A 88 -20.72 20.85 5.90
N PHE A 89 -21.55 20.62 6.90
CA PHE A 89 -22.41 19.45 6.96
C PHE A 89 -23.81 19.80 6.41
N LEU A 90 -24.30 19.03 5.45
CA LEU A 90 -25.53 19.32 4.72
C LEU A 90 -26.52 18.15 4.82
N TYR A 91 -27.77 18.47 5.11
CA TYR A 91 -28.89 17.55 4.95
C TYR A 91 -29.53 17.80 3.59
N LEU A 92 -29.60 16.76 2.76
CA LEU A 92 -30.14 16.85 1.41
C LEU A 92 -31.56 16.25 1.36
N THR A 93 -32.47 16.96 0.71
CA THR A 93 -33.73 16.41 0.21
C THR A 93 -33.67 16.36 -1.32
N GLU A 94 -34.69 15.79 -1.97
CA GLU A 94 -34.78 15.77 -3.44
C GLU A 94 -34.61 17.17 -4.06
N THR A 95 -35.05 18.23 -3.38
CA THR A 95 -35.11 19.60 -3.92
C THR A 95 -34.34 20.64 -3.11
N LYS A 96 -33.73 20.28 -1.98
CA LYS A 96 -33.10 21.25 -1.05
C LYS A 96 -31.80 20.73 -0.45
N ALA A 97 -30.92 21.67 -0.08
CA ALA A 97 -29.76 21.44 0.77
C ALA A 97 -29.87 22.35 2.02
N LEU A 98 -29.92 21.75 3.20
CA LEU A 98 -30.01 22.45 4.48
C LEU A 98 -28.68 22.33 5.22
N LYS A 99 -27.98 23.44 5.42
CA LYS A 99 -26.74 23.47 6.21
C LYS A 99 -27.07 23.22 7.68
N SER A 100 -26.40 22.24 8.28
CA SER A 100 -26.47 22.00 9.72
C SER A 100 -25.89 23.22 10.48
N PRO A 101 -26.50 23.63 11.61
CA PRO A 101 -25.97 24.73 12.43
C PRO A 101 -24.66 24.36 13.15
N PHE A 102 -24.31 23.07 13.21
CA PHE A 102 -23.06 22.58 13.77
C PHE A 102 -22.42 21.53 12.84
N THR A 103 -21.09 21.51 12.79
CA THR A 103 -20.32 20.42 12.18
C THR A 103 -20.04 19.39 13.28
N PRO A 104 -20.28 18.09 13.06
CA PRO A 104 -19.90 17.05 14.02
C PRO A 104 -18.40 17.12 14.35
N PRO A 105 -17.98 16.91 15.62
CA PRO A 105 -16.57 17.02 16.00
C PRO A 105 -15.62 16.13 15.19
N GLN A 106 -16.07 14.94 14.78
CA GLN A 106 -15.29 14.00 13.96
C GLN A 106 -15.10 14.47 12.52
N MET A 107 -15.80 15.52 12.10
CA MET A 107 -15.75 16.11 10.76
C MET A 107 -15.09 17.50 10.77
N HIS A 108 -14.44 17.89 11.88
CA HIS A 108 -13.63 19.10 11.93
C HIS A 108 -12.30 18.88 11.20
N ASN A 109 -11.99 19.75 10.25
CA ASN A 109 -10.79 19.66 9.42
C ASN A 109 -9.79 20.80 9.65
N HIS A 110 -9.84 21.45 10.82
CA HIS A 110 -8.86 22.46 11.17
C HIS A 110 -7.45 21.84 11.22
N GLY A 111 -6.52 22.38 10.43
CA GLY A 111 -5.15 21.84 10.31
C GLY A 111 -4.97 20.80 9.21
N ASN A 112 -6.05 20.33 8.60
CA ASN A 112 -6.02 19.30 7.55
C ASN A 112 -5.84 19.89 6.15
N TYR A 113 -5.54 19.02 5.19
CA TYR A 113 -5.33 19.37 3.78
C TYR A 113 -6.26 18.59 2.85
N ILE A 114 -6.79 19.24 1.82
CA ILE A 114 -7.48 18.58 0.72
C ILE A 114 -6.43 18.15 -0.29
N ILE A 115 -6.33 16.84 -0.58
CA ILE A 115 -5.23 16.29 -1.38
C ILE A 115 -5.71 15.35 -2.48
N SER A 116 -4.82 15.12 -3.46
CA SER A 116 -4.86 13.90 -4.28
C SER A 116 -4.02 12.83 -3.59
N LEU A 117 -4.66 11.75 -3.13
CA LEU A 117 -3.96 10.66 -2.46
C LEU A 117 -2.94 9.96 -3.38
N GLY A 118 -3.26 9.83 -4.67
CA GLY A 118 -2.33 9.30 -5.67
C GLY A 118 -1.09 10.18 -5.83
N ASN A 119 -1.24 11.52 -5.82
CA ASN A 119 -0.10 12.44 -5.87
C ASN A 119 0.76 12.32 -4.60
N LEU A 120 0.14 12.22 -3.42
CA LEU A 120 0.86 12.04 -2.17
C LEU A 120 1.66 10.73 -2.18
N ALA A 121 1.06 9.61 -2.60
CA ALA A 121 1.76 8.34 -2.70
C ALA A 121 2.90 8.36 -3.72
N ARG A 122 2.73 9.02 -4.88
CA ARG A 122 3.84 9.22 -5.83
C ARG A 122 5.00 9.99 -5.22
N TRP A 123 4.71 11.05 -4.46
CA TRP A 123 5.75 11.79 -3.75
C TRP A 123 6.42 10.93 -2.66
N MET A 124 5.65 10.18 -1.86
CA MET A 124 6.19 9.27 -0.85
C MET A 124 7.03 8.15 -1.46
N ALA A 125 6.67 7.64 -2.64
CA ALA A 125 7.49 6.67 -3.36
C ALA A 125 8.87 7.25 -3.71
N GLY A 126 8.94 8.49 -4.20
CA GLY A 126 10.23 9.16 -4.42
C GLY A 126 11.05 9.29 -3.13
N GLN A 127 10.40 9.62 -2.00
CA GLN A 127 11.07 9.66 -0.69
C GLN A 127 11.58 8.28 -0.24
N ALA A 128 10.84 7.22 -0.54
CA ALA A 128 11.24 5.85 -0.25
C ALA A 128 12.41 5.39 -1.14
N GLU A 129 12.37 5.69 -2.43
CA GLU A 129 13.45 5.38 -3.39
C GLU A 129 14.75 6.11 -3.03
N GLU A 130 14.67 7.38 -2.59
CA GLU A 130 15.82 8.14 -2.08
C GLU A 130 16.49 7.46 -0.87
N LEU A 131 15.73 6.71 -0.08
CA LEU A 131 16.23 5.93 1.06
C LEU A 131 16.75 4.55 0.64
N GLY A 132 16.66 4.18 -0.63
CA GLY A 132 17.08 2.88 -1.17
C GLY A 132 16.02 1.78 -1.06
N VAL A 133 14.74 2.13 -0.98
CA VAL A 133 13.65 1.17 -1.17
C VAL A 133 13.52 0.83 -2.66
N GLU A 134 13.43 -0.45 -2.99
CA GLU A 134 13.11 -0.91 -4.35
C GLU A 134 11.59 -0.95 -4.53
N ILE A 135 11.05 -0.21 -5.50
CA ILE A 135 9.60 -0.16 -5.76
C ILE A 135 9.32 -0.69 -7.17
N TYR A 136 8.46 -1.71 -7.25
CA TYR A 136 8.07 -2.37 -8.49
C TYR A 136 6.59 -2.17 -8.79
N PRO A 137 6.20 -1.09 -9.49
CA PRO A 137 4.86 -0.93 -10.03
C PRO A 137 4.63 -1.87 -11.22
N GLY A 138 3.38 -2.30 -11.42
CA GLY A 138 2.97 -3.29 -12.41
C GLY A 138 3.18 -4.74 -11.99
N PHE A 139 3.73 -4.98 -10.79
CA PHE A 139 4.00 -6.32 -10.26
C PHE A 139 2.97 -6.67 -9.20
N ALA A 140 1.90 -7.35 -9.62
CA ALA A 140 0.86 -7.81 -8.72
C ALA A 140 1.32 -9.08 -7.98
N ALA A 141 1.35 -9.04 -6.65
CA ALA A 141 1.43 -10.25 -5.84
C ALA A 141 0.12 -11.05 -6.02
N ALA A 142 0.23 -12.30 -6.45
CA ALA A 142 -0.88 -13.17 -6.80
C ALA A 142 -1.02 -14.39 -5.89
N GLU A 143 0.05 -14.77 -5.18
CA GLU A 143 0.09 -15.96 -4.34
C GLU A 143 0.95 -15.70 -3.09
N VAL A 144 0.50 -16.16 -1.92
CA VAL A 144 1.34 -16.18 -0.71
C VAL A 144 2.15 -17.46 -0.68
N LEU A 145 3.45 -17.32 -0.43
CA LEU A 145 4.38 -18.43 -0.29
C LEU A 145 4.58 -18.75 1.18
N TYR A 146 4.66 -20.05 1.51
CA TYR A 146 4.89 -20.53 2.86
C TYR A 146 6.12 -21.44 2.92
N ASP A 147 6.80 -21.45 4.07
CA ASP A 147 7.86 -22.41 4.36
C ASP A 147 7.29 -23.74 4.88
N ASP A 148 8.19 -24.71 5.14
CA ASP A 148 7.83 -26.04 5.66
C ASP A 148 7.21 -25.98 7.08
N GLY A 149 7.48 -24.90 7.83
CA GLY A 149 6.88 -24.63 9.14
C GLY A 149 5.49 -23.98 9.05
N GLY A 150 5.05 -23.62 7.84
CA GLY A 150 3.78 -22.96 7.59
C GLY A 150 3.79 -21.45 7.79
N ALA A 151 4.95 -20.84 8.08
CA ALA A 151 5.12 -19.39 8.14
C ALA A 151 5.17 -18.78 6.74
N VAL A 152 4.81 -17.51 6.61
CA VAL A 152 4.92 -16.78 5.34
C VAL A 152 6.39 -16.59 5.01
N LYS A 153 6.81 -17.01 3.80
CA LYS A 153 8.18 -16.81 3.28
C LYS A 153 8.26 -15.76 2.18
N GLY A 154 7.13 -15.20 1.75
CA GLY A 154 7.08 -14.22 0.65
C GLY A 154 5.81 -14.29 -0.18
N VAL A 155 5.88 -13.78 -1.40
CA VAL A 155 4.79 -13.86 -2.41
C VAL A 155 5.32 -14.26 -3.77
N ALA A 156 4.44 -14.70 -4.66
CA ALA A 156 4.75 -14.83 -6.07
C ALA A 156 3.85 -13.90 -6.91
N THR A 157 4.40 -13.40 -8.02
CA THR A 157 3.63 -12.67 -9.01
C THR A 157 2.81 -13.62 -9.90
N GLY A 158 1.83 -13.07 -10.60
CA GLY A 158 1.01 -13.86 -11.53
C GLY A 158 1.78 -14.26 -12.79
N ASP A 159 1.49 -15.44 -13.32
CA ASP A 159 2.02 -15.88 -14.61
C ASP A 159 1.46 -14.99 -15.73
N MET A 160 2.31 -14.64 -16.70
CA MET A 160 1.93 -13.86 -17.86
C MET A 160 1.68 -14.77 -19.07
N GLY A 161 0.89 -14.29 -20.03
CA GLY A 161 0.64 -15.04 -21.27
C GLY A 161 -0.26 -16.27 -21.09
N ILE A 162 -1.17 -16.24 -20.12
CA ILE A 162 -2.27 -17.22 -19.99
C ILE A 162 -3.47 -16.75 -20.82
N GLY A 163 -3.97 -17.63 -21.68
CA GLY A 163 -5.14 -17.40 -22.54
C GLY A 163 -6.45 -17.35 -21.74
N LYS A 164 -7.52 -16.86 -22.37
CA LYS A 164 -8.86 -16.84 -21.74
C LYS A 164 -9.42 -18.24 -21.46
N ASP A 165 -8.91 -19.23 -22.18
CA ASP A 165 -9.17 -20.67 -22.00
C ASP A 165 -8.37 -21.28 -20.83
N GLY A 166 -7.45 -20.52 -20.23
CA GLY A 166 -6.55 -20.99 -19.17
C GLY A 166 -5.27 -21.65 -19.69
N GLU A 167 -5.10 -21.75 -21.01
CA GLU A 167 -3.95 -22.40 -21.62
C GLU A 167 -2.77 -21.43 -21.78
N LYS A 168 -1.55 -21.97 -21.73
CA LYS A 168 -0.33 -21.18 -21.96
C LYS A 168 -0.25 -20.74 -23.41
N THR A 169 -0.08 -19.44 -23.65
CA THR A 169 0.15 -18.88 -24.99
C THR A 169 1.62 -18.97 -25.38
N ALA A 170 1.95 -18.59 -26.62
CA ALA A 170 3.34 -18.47 -27.08
C ALA A 170 4.17 -17.43 -26.30
N ASN A 171 3.51 -16.50 -25.59
CA ASN A 171 4.14 -15.47 -24.77
C ASN A 171 4.08 -15.81 -23.27
N TYR A 172 3.92 -17.09 -22.92
CA TYR A 172 3.86 -17.50 -21.53
C TYR A 172 5.20 -17.23 -20.82
N THR A 173 5.10 -16.57 -19.67
CA THR A 173 6.22 -16.37 -18.75
C THR A 173 5.74 -16.71 -17.35
N PRO A 174 6.41 -17.63 -16.62
CA PRO A 174 6.06 -17.91 -15.24
C PRO A 174 6.24 -16.66 -14.38
N GLY A 175 5.41 -16.52 -13.34
CA GLY A 175 5.59 -15.48 -12.33
C GLY A 175 6.92 -15.62 -11.59
N MET A 176 7.29 -14.57 -10.87
CA MET A 176 8.51 -14.50 -10.06
C MET A 176 8.18 -14.70 -8.59
N GLU A 177 9.05 -15.38 -7.85
CA GLU A 177 8.96 -15.49 -6.39
C GLU A 177 9.80 -14.39 -5.74
N LEU A 178 9.18 -13.71 -4.77
CA LEU A 178 9.80 -12.70 -3.93
C LEU A 178 9.84 -13.26 -2.52
N HIS A 179 11.01 -13.76 -2.11
CA HIS A 179 11.21 -14.31 -0.77
C HIS A 179 11.64 -13.20 0.17
N ALA A 180 11.12 -13.24 1.40
CA ALA A 180 11.52 -12.28 2.42
C ALA A 180 11.49 -12.87 3.82
N LYS A 181 12.39 -12.37 4.69
CA LYS A 181 12.37 -12.71 6.12
C LYS A 181 11.10 -12.19 6.81
N GLN A 182 10.59 -11.05 6.34
CA GLN A 182 9.31 -10.50 6.77
C GLN A 182 8.52 -9.98 5.57
N THR A 183 7.21 -10.27 5.55
CA THR A 183 6.29 -9.76 4.52
C THR A 183 5.18 -8.94 5.16
N ILE A 184 5.07 -7.67 4.77
CA ILE A 184 4.04 -6.73 5.22
C ILE A 184 2.96 -6.67 4.15
N PHE A 185 1.73 -7.05 4.49
CA PHE A 185 0.59 -6.95 3.60
C PHE A 185 -0.11 -5.60 3.76
N ALA A 186 -0.01 -4.75 2.75
CA ALA A 186 -0.54 -3.38 2.72
C ALA A 186 -1.50 -3.16 1.53
N GLU A 187 -2.26 -4.19 1.16
CA GLU A 187 -3.16 -4.21 -0.01
C GLU A 187 -4.35 -3.25 0.08
N GLY A 188 -4.62 -2.68 1.26
CA GLY A 188 -5.74 -1.79 1.53
C GLY A 188 -7.06 -2.55 1.79
N CYS A 189 -8.19 -1.91 1.44
CA CYS A 189 -9.51 -2.43 1.73
C CYS A 189 -9.75 -3.76 1.01
N ARG A 190 -10.05 -4.82 1.78
CA ARG A 190 -10.33 -6.18 1.28
C ARG A 190 -9.20 -6.74 0.39
N GLY A 191 -7.97 -6.65 0.89
CA GLY A 191 -6.79 -7.26 0.26
C GLY A 191 -6.98 -8.73 -0.09
N SER A 192 -6.67 -9.09 -1.34
CA SER A 192 -6.90 -10.43 -1.89
C SER A 192 -6.05 -11.49 -1.20
N LEU A 193 -4.76 -11.23 -1.00
CA LEU A 193 -3.86 -12.15 -0.31
C LEU A 193 -4.13 -12.13 1.19
N THR A 194 -4.34 -10.95 1.75
CA THR A 194 -4.66 -10.75 3.17
C THR A 194 -5.88 -11.55 3.58
N LYS A 195 -6.91 -11.64 2.73
CA LYS A 195 -8.08 -12.50 2.98
C LYS A 195 -7.70 -13.98 3.17
N THR A 196 -6.77 -14.49 2.37
CA THR A 196 -6.31 -15.89 2.51
C THR A 196 -5.51 -16.10 3.81
N LEU A 197 -4.78 -15.08 4.27
CA LEU A 197 -4.06 -15.12 5.55
C LEU A 197 -5.04 -15.18 6.72
N PHE A 198 -6.14 -14.42 6.65
CA PHE A 198 -7.19 -14.46 7.67
C PHE A 198 -7.75 -15.86 7.87
N GLU A 199 -8.04 -16.57 6.78
CA GLU A 199 -8.55 -17.95 6.81
C GLU A 199 -7.48 -18.92 7.33
N ARG A 200 -6.25 -18.82 6.81
CA ARG A 200 -5.17 -19.75 7.17
C ARG A 200 -4.75 -19.66 8.64
N PHE A 201 -4.65 -18.45 9.18
CA PHE A 201 -4.17 -18.20 10.54
C PHE A 201 -5.29 -17.87 11.54
N ASN A 202 -6.55 -18.03 11.14
CA ASN A 202 -7.73 -17.75 11.96
C ASN A 202 -7.72 -16.34 12.58
N LEU A 203 -7.29 -15.33 11.80
CA LEU A 203 -7.08 -13.95 12.29
C LEU A 203 -8.38 -13.18 12.53
N ARG A 204 -9.53 -13.81 12.26
CA ARG A 204 -10.86 -13.23 12.44
C ARG A 204 -11.63 -13.84 13.61
N ASP A 205 -10.98 -14.63 14.43
CA ASP A 205 -11.61 -15.16 15.64
C ASP A 205 -11.95 -14.03 16.61
N GLY A 206 -13.19 -14.00 17.09
CA GLY A 206 -13.66 -13.03 18.08
C GLY A 206 -13.76 -11.56 17.62
N VAL A 207 -13.75 -11.26 16.32
CA VAL A 207 -13.87 -9.88 15.79
C VAL A 207 -15.06 -9.68 14.86
N ASP A 208 -15.51 -8.44 14.72
CA ASP A 208 -16.64 -8.07 13.87
C ASP A 208 -16.39 -8.30 12.36
N PRO A 209 -17.46 -8.48 11.54
CA PRO A 209 -17.37 -8.56 10.08
C PRO A 209 -16.73 -7.31 9.43
N GLN A 210 -16.15 -7.47 8.23
CA GLN A 210 -15.49 -6.42 7.43
C GLN A 210 -16.22 -6.15 6.12
#